data_AF-A0A3Q8RQ03-F1
#
_entry.id   AF-A0A3Q8RQ03-F1
#
_cell.length_a   1.000
_cell.length_b   1.000
_cell.length_c   1.000
_cell.angle_alpha   90.00
_cell.angle_beta   90.00
_cell.angle_gamma   90.00
#
_symmetry.space_group_name_H-M   'P 1'
#
loop_
_entity.id
_entity.type
_entity.pdbx_description
1 polymer ?
#
loop_
_entity_poly.entity_id
_entity_poly.type
_entity_poly.pdbx_seq_one_letter_code
_entity_poly.pdbx_strand_id
1 'polypeptide(L)'
;MKKFKDLTPEESIGLDWEIYKNALQLKKDAELIAKSRKSFSSATSLLILSSEESIKSSLIKLHSEKFNIYKLNESHKFFFDHKIRHQIAQLIEVGTGITESLIKYDDQKPSTFLKTNINWLNNIINGFIDIVKASEPLIKSSDRIQELQLFNNLKNKGFYVDYKDQILLPKDEITESTYLKTLLITNRVFKFNKTLRILFHEKLSNHIDNETIQKGKKLLENIINDGMKEFSFKELSNQLS
;
A
#
# COMPACT_ATOMS: atom_id res chain seq x y z
N MET A 1 -28.38 3.35 4.61
CA MET A 1 -27.18 2.93 3.85
C MET A 1 -26.42 1.91 4.71
N LYS A 2 -26.05 0.74 4.16
CA LYS A 2 -25.22 -0.24 4.90
C LYS A 2 -23.82 0.33 5.13
N LYS A 3 -23.16 -0.03 6.24
CA LYS A 3 -21.75 0.35 6.45
C LYS A 3 -20.87 -0.57 5.61
N PHE A 4 -19.70 -0.08 5.18
CA PHE A 4 -18.76 -0.86 4.35
C PHE A 4 -18.45 -2.25 4.94
N LYS A 5 -18.20 -2.34 6.25
CA LYS A 5 -17.89 -3.61 6.92
C LYS A 5 -19.05 -4.63 6.92
N ASP A 6 -20.28 -4.16 6.68
CA ASP A 6 -21.50 -4.98 6.71
C ASP A 6 -21.92 -5.44 5.29
N LEU A 7 -21.15 -5.08 4.26
CA LEU A 7 -21.38 -5.53 2.89
C LEU A 7 -20.94 -6.99 2.72
N THR A 8 -21.77 -7.79 2.05
CA THR A 8 -21.31 -9.12 1.59
C THR A 8 -20.31 -8.99 0.44
N PRO A 9 -19.55 -10.04 0.11
CA PRO A 9 -18.70 -10.07 -1.09
C PRO A 9 -19.47 -9.70 -2.36
N GLU A 10 -20.68 -10.25 -2.52
CA GLU A 10 -21.55 -10.03 -3.68
C GLU A 10 -22.00 -8.57 -3.77
N GLU A 11 -22.35 -7.96 -2.63
CA GLU A 11 -22.71 -6.53 -2.56
C GLU A 11 -21.53 -5.60 -2.84
N SER A 12 -20.30 -6.10 -2.79
CA SER A 12 -19.08 -5.31 -2.96
C SER A 12 -18.55 -5.32 -4.40
N ILE A 13 -19.12 -6.14 -5.28
CA ILE A 13 -18.72 -6.23 -6.68
C ILE A 13 -18.90 -4.87 -7.37
N GLY A 14 -17.81 -4.36 -7.96
CA GLY A 14 -17.82 -3.12 -8.74
C GLY A 14 -17.75 -1.82 -7.94
N LEU A 15 -18.00 -1.86 -6.62
CA LEU A 15 -17.89 -0.66 -5.76
C LEU A 15 -16.45 -0.11 -5.70
N ASP A 16 -15.46 -0.97 -5.92
CA ASP A 16 -14.06 -0.63 -5.95
C ASP A 16 -13.69 0.33 -7.09
N TRP A 17 -14.47 0.34 -8.18
CA TRP A 17 -14.14 1.05 -9.41
C TRP A 17 -14.30 2.57 -9.30
N GLU A 18 -15.41 3.04 -8.73
CA GLU A 18 -15.63 4.48 -8.55
C GLU A 18 -14.63 5.09 -7.56
N ILE A 19 -14.28 4.34 -6.52
CA ILE A 19 -13.22 4.72 -5.57
C ILE A 19 -11.86 4.77 -6.26
N TYR A 20 -11.57 3.82 -7.15
CA TYR A 20 -10.34 3.84 -7.94
C TYR A 20 -10.27 5.02 -8.93
N LYS A 21 -11.39 5.36 -9.58
CA LYS A 21 -11.47 6.56 -10.44
C LYS A 21 -11.18 7.83 -9.66
N ASN A 22 -11.74 7.95 -8.45
CA ASN A 22 -11.43 9.06 -7.55
C ASN A 22 -9.93 9.10 -7.21
N ALA A 23 -9.34 7.96 -6.85
CA ALA A 23 -7.91 7.84 -6.60
C ALA A 23 -7.08 8.31 -7.82
N LEU A 24 -7.43 7.87 -9.03
CA LEU A 24 -6.77 8.27 -10.28
C LEU A 24 -6.87 9.77 -10.53
N GLN A 25 -8.04 10.36 -10.29
CA GLN A 25 -8.24 11.80 -10.49
C GLN A 25 -7.35 12.60 -9.54
N LEU A 26 -7.35 12.26 -8.24
CA LEU A 26 -6.48 12.89 -7.24
C LEU A 26 -5.00 12.82 -7.62
N LYS A 27 -4.57 11.68 -8.17
CA LYS A 27 -3.19 11.51 -8.66
C LYS A 27 -2.88 12.44 -9.83
N LYS A 28 -3.77 12.50 -10.82
CA LYS A 28 -3.61 13.39 -11.99
C LYS A 28 -3.56 14.86 -11.56
N ASP A 29 -4.43 15.25 -10.64
CA ASP A 29 -4.46 16.61 -10.10
C ASP A 29 -3.15 16.94 -9.37
N ALA A 30 -2.64 16.01 -8.56
CA ALA A 30 -1.35 16.17 -7.90
C ALA A 30 -0.19 16.36 -8.90
N GLU A 31 -0.10 15.50 -9.91
CA GLU A 31 0.93 15.58 -10.95
C GLU A 31 0.82 16.90 -11.74
N LEU A 32 -0.40 17.33 -12.06
CA LEU A 32 -0.65 18.59 -12.74
C LEU A 32 -0.20 19.78 -11.90
N ILE A 33 -0.52 19.82 -10.61
CA ILE A 33 -0.13 20.89 -9.68
C ILE A 33 1.39 20.95 -9.52
N ALA A 34 2.04 19.81 -9.36
CA ALA A 34 3.50 19.73 -9.28
C ALA A 34 4.15 20.24 -10.58
N LYS A 35 3.64 19.82 -11.75
CA LYS A 35 4.21 20.20 -13.05
C LYS A 35 4.00 21.68 -13.37
N SER A 36 2.76 22.17 -13.21
CA SER A 36 2.34 23.49 -13.68
C SER A 36 2.69 24.62 -12.71
N ARG A 37 2.66 24.34 -11.40
CA ARG A 37 2.82 25.37 -10.35
C ARG A 37 4.03 25.14 -9.46
N LYS A 38 4.74 24.02 -9.61
CA LYS A 38 5.83 23.60 -8.71
C LYS A 38 5.41 23.59 -7.23
N SER A 39 4.12 23.40 -6.98
CA SER A 39 3.55 23.35 -5.62
C SER A 39 3.64 21.92 -5.10
N PHE A 40 4.85 21.55 -4.66
CA PHE A 40 5.14 20.20 -4.18
C PHE A 40 4.41 19.84 -2.89
N SER A 41 4.10 20.83 -2.05
CA SER A 41 3.37 20.65 -0.79
C SER A 41 1.94 20.13 -1.00
N SER A 42 1.16 20.84 -1.82
CA SER A 42 -0.21 20.45 -2.18
C SER A 42 -0.22 19.15 -2.99
N ALA A 43 0.70 19.02 -3.94
CA ALA A 43 0.81 17.80 -4.74
C ALA A 43 1.13 16.56 -3.87
N THR A 44 2.02 16.68 -2.90
CA THR A 44 2.35 15.59 -1.96
C THR A 44 1.13 15.16 -1.17
N SER A 45 0.36 16.11 -0.65
CA SER A 45 -0.85 15.80 0.14
C SER A 45 -1.92 15.12 -0.69
N LEU A 46 -2.11 15.57 -1.94
CA LEU A 46 -3.03 14.94 -2.89
C LEU A 46 -2.58 13.53 -3.30
N LEU A 47 -1.28 13.29 -3.47
CA LEU A 47 -0.75 11.94 -3.73
C LEU A 47 -1.02 10.99 -2.55
N ILE A 48 -0.84 11.46 -1.31
CA ILE A 48 -1.13 10.66 -0.12
C ILE A 48 -2.63 10.32 -0.07
N LEU A 49 -3.52 11.29 -0.30
CA LEU A 49 -4.97 11.04 -0.39
C LEU A 49 -5.31 10.06 -1.51
N SER A 50 -4.70 10.23 -2.69
CA SER A 50 -4.86 9.31 -3.81
C SER A 50 -4.45 7.87 -3.45
N SER A 51 -3.34 7.71 -2.71
CA SER A 51 -2.90 6.39 -2.23
C SER A 51 -3.89 5.78 -1.24
N GLU A 52 -4.47 6.58 -0.33
CA GLU A 52 -5.48 6.14 0.63
C GLU A 52 -6.74 5.62 -0.08
N GLU A 53 -7.21 6.32 -1.12
CA GLU A 53 -8.36 5.89 -1.94
C GLU A 53 -8.06 4.63 -2.75
N SER A 54 -6.85 4.53 -3.32
CA SER A 54 -6.41 3.33 -4.04
C SER A 54 -6.36 2.10 -3.13
N ILE A 55 -5.96 2.27 -1.87
CA ILE A 55 -5.99 1.20 -0.85
C ILE A 55 -7.42 0.78 -0.54
N LYS A 56 -8.35 1.73 -0.33
CA LYS A 56 -9.78 1.40 -0.13
C LYS A 56 -10.32 0.57 -1.30
N SER A 57 -10.01 0.98 -2.54
CA SER A 57 -10.37 0.22 -3.74
C SER A 57 -9.82 -1.20 -3.72
N SER A 58 -8.54 -1.38 -3.37
CA SER A 58 -7.92 -2.71 -3.26
C SER A 58 -8.61 -3.60 -2.22
N LEU A 59 -8.95 -3.05 -1.05
CA LEU A 59 -9.62 -3.78 0.03
C LEU A 59 -11.03 -4.23 -0.38
N ILE A 60 -11.78 -3.37 -1.08
CA ILE A 60 -13.11 -3.71 -1.61
C ILE A 60 -12.99 -4.79 -2.69
N LYS A 61 -12.04 -4.65 -3.61
CA LYS A 61 -11.81 -5.67 -4.65
C LYS A 61 -11.49 -7.02 -4.03
N LEU A 62 -10.57 -7.08 -3.07
CA LEU A 62 -10.23 -8.33 -2.37
C LEU A 62 -11.46 -8.92 -1.65
N HIS A 63 -12.26 -8.10 -0.98
CA HIS A 63 -13.48 -8.57 -0.32
C HIS A 63 -14.52 -9.10 -1.32
N SER A 64 -14.68 -8.47 -2.48
CA SER A 64 -15.56 -8.97 -3.55
C SER A 64 -15.12 -10.34 -4.11
N GLU A 65 -13.82 -10.64 -4.03
CA GLU A 65 -13.23 -11.92 -4.39
C GLU A 65 -13.26 -12.93 -3.23
N LYS A 66 -14.07 -12.66 -2.18
CA LYS A 66 -14.32 -13.52 -1.02
C LYS A 66 -13.14 -13.70 -0.06
N PHE A 67 -12.13 -12.82 -0.12
CA PHE A 67 -11.07 -12.78 0.87
C PHE A 67 -11.62 -12.28 2.21
N ASN A 68 -11.07 -12.75 3.33
CA ASN A 68 -11.56 -12.42 4.68
C ASN A 68 -11.13 -11.01 5.17
N ILE A 69 -10.96 -10.04 4.26
CA ILE A 69 -10.47 -8.69 4.56
C ILE A 69 -11.31 -8.00 5.64
N TYR A 70 -12.64 -8.11 5.58
CA TYR A 70 -13.51 -7.47 6.57
C TYR A 70 -13.61 -8.24 7.89
N LYS A 71 -13.07 -9.46 7.96
CA LYS A 71 -12.97 -10.25 9.20
C LYS A 71 -11.62 -10.10 9.90
N LEU A 72 -10.65 -9.42 9.28
CA LEU A 72 -9.36 -9.14 9.89
C LEU A 72 -9.53 -8.27 11.15
N ASN A 73 -8.57 -8.39 12.06
CA ASN A 73 -8.50 -7.51 13.22
C ASN A 73 -8.45 -6.05 12.77
N GLU A 74 -9.23 -5.21 13.45
CA GLU A 74 -9.30 -3.77 13.19
C GLU A 74 -9.87 -3.37 11.81
N SER A 75 -10.48 -4.31 11.06
CA SER A 75 -11.11 -4.05 9.75
C SER A 75 -12.14 -2.91 9.76
N HIS A 76 -12.84 -2.74 10.89
CA HIS A 76 -13.80 -1.66 11.09
C HIS A 76 -13.17 -0.27 10.84
N LYS A 77 -11.86 -0.12 11.05
CA LYS A 77 -11.13 1.15 10.91
C LYS A 77 -10.64 1.44 9.48
N PHE A 78 -10.61 0.45 8.58
CA PHE A 78 -9.98 0.58 7.24
C PHE A 78 -10.49 1.79 6.44
N PHE A 79 -11.76 2.13 6.57
CA PHE A 79 -12.40 3.19 5.78
C PHE A 79 -12.40 4.57 6.44
N PHE A 80 -12.25 4.67 7.76
CA PHE A 80 -12.29 5.94 8.48
C PHE A 80 -10.96 6.37 9.09
N ASP A 81 -10.08 5.43 9.42
CA ASP A 81 -8.76 5.72 9.99
C ASP A 81 -7.69 5.74 8.89
N HIS A 82 -7.12 6.92 8.65
CA HIS A 82 -6.06 7.10 7.65
C HIS A 82 -4.73 6.48 8.07
N LYS A 83 -4.43 6.38 9.37
CA LYS A 83 -3.18 5.77 9.86
C LYS A 83 -3.14 4.29 9.49
N ILE A 84 -4.28 3.61 9.61
CA ILE A 84 -4.39 2.21 9.19
C ILE A 84 -4.22 2.06 7.69
N ARG A 85 -4.67 3.02 6.87
CA ARG A 85 -4.38 2.97 5.43
C ARG A 85 -2.89 3.11 5.14
N HIS A 86 -2.14 3.93 5.87
CA HIS A 86 -0.68 4.01 5.71
C HIS A 86 0.01 2.71 6.15
N GLN A 87 -0.51 2.05 7.18
CA GLN A 87 -0.03 0.74 7.61
C GLN A 87 -0.32 -0.36 6.59
N ILE A 88 -1.50 -0.36 5.97
CA ILE A 88 -1.82 -1.25 4.85
C ILE A 88 -0.91 -0.98 3.66
N ALA A 89 -0.56 0.29 3.39
CA ALA A 89 0.43 0.63 2.36
C ALA A 89 1.81 0.01 2.67
N GLN A 90 2.23 -0.04 3.94
CA GLN A 90 3.47 -0.71 4.36
C GLN A 90 3.39 -2.21 4.08
N LEU A 91 2.26 -2.87 4.38
CA LEU A 91 2.07 -4.29 4.07
C LEU A 91 2.08 -4.57 2.57
N ILE A 92 1.45 -3.72 1.76
CA ILE A 92 1.53 -3.79 0.30
C ILE A 92 2.98 -3.65 -0.18
N GLU A 93 3.74 -2.74 0.42
CA GLU A 93 5.16 -2.54 0.09
C GLU A 93 6.00 -3.78 0.41
N VAL A 94 5.81 -4.37 1.59
CA VAL A 94 6.46 -5.63 1.98
C VAL A 94 6.10 -6.74 0.99
N GLY A 95 4.81 -6.98 0.75
CA GLY A 95 4.36 -8.01 -0.19
C GLY A 95 4.95 -7.82 -1.58
N THR A 96 5.01 -6.58 -2.07
CA THR A 96 5.63 -6.27 -3.37
C THR A 96 7.13 -6.53 -3.36
N GLY A 97 7.84 -6.14 -2.30
CA GLY A 97 9.27 -6.40 -2.14
C GLY A 97 9.59 -7.90 -2.11
N ILE A 98 8.75 -8.69 -1.42
CA ILE A 98 8.84 -10.15 -1.39
C ILE A 98 8.68 -10.73 -2.80
N THR A 99 7.62 -10.35 -3.52
CA THR A 99 7.39 -10.84 -4.88
C THR A 99 8.52 -10.45 -5.83
N GLU A 100 9.03 -9.22 -5.74
CA GLU A 100 10.17 -8.75 -6.55
C GLU A 100 11.46 -9.52 -6.23
N SER A 101 11.70 -9.86 -4.96
CA SER A 101 12.83 -10.70 -4.53
C SER A 101 12.71 -12.14 -5.05
N LEU A 102 11.51 -12.73 -5.03
CA LEU A 102 11.26 -14.06 -5.58
C LEU A 102 11.55 -14.11 -7.08
N ILE A 103 11.06 -13.14 -7.85
CA ILE A 103 11.31 -13.05 -9.29
C ILE A 103 12.81 -12.91 -9.58
N LYS A 104 13.51 -12.02 -8.86
CA LYS A 104 14.95 -11.82 -9.06
C LYS A 104 15.79 -13.04 -8.65
N TYR A 105 15.32 -13.84 -7.71
CA TYR A 105 16.01 -15.07 -7.28
C TYR A 105 16.09 -16.09 -8.42
N ASP A 106 15.01 -16.24 -9.19
CA ASP A 106 14.98 -17.13 -10.36
C ASP A 106 15.99 -16.69 -11.45
N ASP A 107 16.37 -15.41 -11.46
CA ASP A 107 17.24 -14.79 -12.47
C ASP A 107 18.73 -14.65 -12.04
N GLN A 108 19.11 -14.77 -10.75
CA GLN A 108 20.48 -14.45 -10.28
C GLN A 108 21.03 -15.34 -9.14
N LYS A 109 22.36 -15.54 -9.15
CA LYS A 109 23.12 -16.19 -8.06
C LYS A 109 23.24 -15.30 -6.80
N PRO A 110 23.45 -15.91 -5.62
CA PRO A 110 22.95 -15.38 -4.36
C PRO A 110 23.80 -14.26 -3.71
N SER A 111 23.19 -13.32 -2.97
CA SER A 111 23.90 -12.36 -2.09
C SER A 111 23.24 -12.10 -0.72
N THR A 112 24.12 -11.78 0.26
CA THR A 112 24.03 -11.44 1.71
C THR A 112 22.72 -11.50 2.53
N PHE A 113 22.91 -11.84 3.83
CA PHE A 113 21.90 -11.84 4.91
C PHE A 113 21.32 -10.45 5.19
N LEU A 114 20.01 -10.40 5.42
CA LEU A 114 19.27 -9.18 5.81
C LEU A 114 19.31 -8.98 7.33
N LYS A 115 19.62 -7.75 7.74
CA LYS A 115 19.21 -7.16 9.03
C LYS A 115 18.43 -5.90 8.70
N THR A 116 17.12 -5.88 8.96
CA THR A 116 16.34 -4.63 8.93
C THR A 116 16.26 -4.05 10.34
N ASN A 117 16.24 -2.73 10.45
CA ASN A 117 16.10 -2.04 11.75
C ASN A 117 14.66 -2.07 12.31
N ILE A 118 13.73 -2.78 11.64
CA ILE A 118 12.30 -2.77 11.96
C ILE A 118 11.88 -4.18 12.41
N ASN A 119 11.60 -4.33 13.71
CA ASN A 119 11.40 -5.65 14.34
C ASN A 119 10.21 -6.44 13.77
N TRP A 120 9.07 -5.80 13.50
CA TRP A 120 7.89 -6.50 12.95
C TRP A 120 8.12 -6.96 11.51
N LEU A 121 8.93 -6.23 10.71
CA LEU A 121 9.32 -6.67 9.38
C LEU A 121 10.15 -7.92 9.42
N ASN A 122 11.08 -8.02 10.37
CA ASN A 122 11.87 -9.23 10.55
C ASN A 122 10.95 -10.43 10.88
N ASN A 123 9.90 -10.25 11.68
CA ASN A 123 8.93 -11.33 11.98
C ASN A 123 8.15 -11.77 10.74
N ILE A 124 7.64 -10.84 9.93
CA ILE A 124 6.90 -11.18 8.70
C ILE A 124 7.83 -11.82 7.66
N ILE A 125 9.02 -11.24 7.44
CA ILE A 125 9.96 -11.76 6.45
C ILE A 125 10.42 -13.17 6.86
N ASN A 126 10.84 -13.37 8.12
CA ASN A 126 11.31 -14.68 8.58
C ASN A 126 10.19 -15.73 8.65
N GLY A 127 8.92 -15.31 8.88
CA GLY A 127 7.78 -16.23 8.92
C GLY A 127 7.28 -16.66 7.54
N PHE A 128 7.49 -15.86 6.50
CA PHE A 128 7.05 -16.15 5.13
C PHE A 128 8.17 -16.66 4.22
N ILE A 129 9.43 -16.43 4.57
CA ILE A 129 10.56 -16.56 3.67
C ILE A 129 11.73 -17.23 4.40
N ASP A 130 11.89 -18.54 4.21
CA ASP A 130 13.17 -19.26 4.42
C ASP A 130 14.26 -18.83 3.42
N ILE A 131 13.92 -17.94 2.48
CA ILE A 131 14.77 -17.53 1.36
C ILE A 131 15.73 -16.44 1.82
N VAL A 132 16.86 -16.91 2.32
CA VAL A 132 18.10 -16.17 2.26
C VAL A 132 18.44 -16.02 0.76
N LYS A 133 18.62 -14.77 0.31
CA LYS A 133 19.55 -14.31 -0.75
C LYS A 133 18.98 -13.52 -1.96
N ALA A 134 18.02 -12.62 -1.74
CA ALA A 134 17.79 -11.45 -2.59
C ALA A 134 17.36 -10.22 -1.75
N SER A 135 18.34 -9.49 -1.21
CA SER A 135 18.14 -8.45 -0.18
C SER A 135 17.79 -7.06 -0.72
N GLU A 136 18.18 -6.73 -1.95
CA GLU A 136 18.03 -5.36 -2.49
C GLU A 136 16.56 -4.87 -2.57
N PRO A 137 15.58 -5.63 -3.09
CA PRO A 137 14.19 -5.18 -3.10
C PRO A 137 13.62 -4.98 -1.70
N LEU A 138 14.03 -5.81 -0.73
CA LEU A 138 13.60 -5.73 0.68
C LEU A 138 14.25 -4.53 1.41
N ILE A 139 15.53 -4.23 1.16
CA ILE A 139 16.19 -3.02 1.67
C ILE A 139 15.47 -1.77 1.16
N LYS A 140 15.23 -1.69 -0.15
CA LYS A 140 14.50 -0.57 -0.74
C LYS A 140 13.06 -0.48 -0.21
N SER A 141 12.45 -1.60 0.17
CA SER A 141 11.13 -1.64 0.81
C SER A 141 11.20 -1.08 2.23
N SER A 142 12.25 -1.39 3.00
CA SER A 142 12.48 -0.80 4.32
C SER A 142 12.58 0.73 4.26
N ASP A 143 13.35 1.28 3.31
CA ASP A 143 13.46 2.73 3.14
C ASP A 143 12.09 3.36 2.85
N ARG A 144 11.30 2.74 1.96
CA ARG A 144 9.94 3.21 1.63
C ARG A 144 8.97 3.09 2.81
N ILE A 145 9.15 2.10 3.68
CA ILE A 145 8.34 1.94 4.90
C ILE A 145 8.61 3.07 5.88
N GLN A 146 9.88 3.49 6.05
CA GLN A 146 10.21 4.67 6.86
C GLN A 146 9.57 5.94 6.29
N GLU A 147 9.59 6.11 4.96
CA GLU A 147 8.90 7.24 4.32
C GLU A 147 7.37 7.18 4.49
N LEU A 148 6.77 5.98 4.43
CA LEU A 148 5.34 5.76 4.68
C LEU A 148 4.92 6.14 6.11
N GLN A 149 5.79 5.96 7.10
CA GLN A 149 5.52 6.38 8.48
C GLN A 149 5.35 7.91 8.60
N LEU A 150 5.93 8.68 7.68
CA LEU A 150 5.83 10.15 7.66
C LEU A 150 4.56 10.65 6.95
N PHE A 151 3.79 9.80 6.27
CA PHE A 151 2.67 10.23 5.41
C PHE A 151 1.62 11.06 6.13
N ASN A 152 1.28 10.73 7.37
CA ASN A 152 0.32 11.55 8.12
C ASN A 152 0.82 12.99 8.31
N ASN A 153 2.08 13.13 8.74
CA ASN A 153 2.69 14.43 8.98
C ASN A 153 2.88 15.22 7.68
N LEU A 154 3.32 14.56 6.60
CA LEU A 154 3.49 15.18 5.30
C LEU A 154 2.17 15.67 4.70
N LYS A 155 1.10 14.86 4.77
CA LYS A 155 -0.24 15.25 4.32
C LYS A 155 -0.72 16.48 5.09
N ASN A 156 -0.53 16.50 6.41
CA ASN A 156 -1.00 17.62 7.22
C ASN A 156 -0.18 18.89 6.97
N LYS A 157 1.15 18.77 6.83
CA LYS A 157 2.04 19.90 6.51
C LYS A 157 1.73 20.50 5.14
N GLY A 158 1.43 19.67 4.14
CA GLY A 158 1.23 20.15 2.78
C GLY A 158 -0.09 20.88 2.54
N PHE A 159 -1.14 20.55 3.30
CA PHE A 159 -2.38 21.35 3.36
C PHE A 159 -2.42 22.36 4.51
N TYR A 160 -1.36 22.42 5.34
CA TYR A 160 -1.27 23.30 6.50
C TYR A 160 -2.42 23.12 7.50
N VAL A 161 -2.69 21.87 7.89
CA VAL A 161 -3.79 21.52 8.82
C VAL A 161 -3.32 21.06 10.21
N ASP A 162 -2.02 21.02 10.46
CA ASP A 162 -1.41 20.74 11.78
C ASP A 162 -0.78 22.02 12.34
N TYR A 163 -1.63 22.85 12.95
CA TYR A 163 -1.25 24.15 13.48
C TYR A 163 -0.26 23.97 14.66
N LYS A 164 0.92 24.55 14.52
CA LYS A 164 1.92 24.68 15.60
C LYS A 164 1.97 26.13 16.05
N ASP A 165 2.53 26.39 17.23
CA ASP A 165 2.80 27.75 17.74
C ASP A 165 4.01 28.38 17.01
N GLN A 166 3.97 28.35 15.68
CA GLN A 166 4.94 28.93 14.76
C GLN A 166 4.33 29.02 13.36
N ILE A 167 4.72 30.04 12.58
CA ILE A 167 4.33 30.17 11.18
C ILE A 167 5.18 29.20 10.36
N LEU A 168 4.57 28.19 9.73
CA LEU A 168 5.24 27.34 8.76
C LEU A 168 4.71 27.63 7.36
N LEU A 169 5.62 27.76 6.39
CA LEU A 169 5.25 27.85 4.99
C LEU A 169 5.34 26.44 4.38
N PRO A 170 4.26 25.89 3.82
CA PRO A 170 4.26 24.52 3.29
C PRO A 170 5.33 24.25 2.22
N LYS A 171 5.73 25.27 1.46
CA LYS A 171 6.78 25.19 0.44
C LYS A 171 8.18 24.96 1.02
N ASP A 172 8.40 25.33 2.29
CA ASP A 172 9.69 25.18 2.97
C ASP A 172 9.74 23.85 3.74
N GLU A 173 8.58 23.27 4.04
CA GLU A 173 8.43 21.97 4.73
C GLU A 173 8.47 20.77 3.77
N ILE A 174 8.02 20.94 2.53
CA ILE A 174 7.89 19.86 1.55
C ILE A 174 8.63 20.22 0.27
N THR A 175 9.73 19.50 0.04
CA THR A 175 10.61 19.67 -1.12
C THR A 175 10.13 18.87 -2.33
N GLU A 176 10.71 19.14 -3.50
CA GLU A 176 10.54 18.31 -4.70
C GLU A 176 10.98 16.86 -4.46
N SER A 177 12.06 16.66 -3.70
CA SER A 177 12.54 15.31 -3.33
C SER A 177 11.49 14.54 -2.53
N THR A 178 10.86 15.20 -1.55
CA THR A 178 9.74 14.63 -0.79
C THR A 178 8.60 14.22 -1.71
N TYR A 179 8.19 15.11 -2.62
CA TYR A 179 7.16 14.81 -3.62
C TYR A 179 7.52 13.60 -4.49
N LEU A 180 8.74 13.52 -5.02
CA LEU A 180 9.18 12.42 -5.88
C LEU A 180 9.18 11.06 -5.16
N LYS A 181 9.58 11.04 -3.87
CA LYS A 181 9.50 9.84 -3.03
C LYS A 181 8.04 9.41 -2.80
N THR A 182 7.16 10.36 -2.46
CA THR A 182 5.72 10.10 -2.30
C THR A 182 5.09 9.60 -3.59
N LEU A 183 5.47 10.15 -4.74
CA LEU A 183 5.01 9.72 -6.06
C LEU A 183 5.43 8.28 -6.35
N LEU A 184 6.67 7.91 -6.05
CA LEU A 184 7.17 6.54 -6.21
C LEU A 184 6.35 5.54 -5.38
N ILE A 185 6.12 5.83 -4.10
CA ILE A 185 5.32 4.97 -3.21
C ILE A 185 3.88 4.87 -3.70
N THR A 186 3.27 6.01 -4.06
CA THR A 186 1.90 6.04 -4.62
C THR A 186 1.81 5.19 -5.88
N ASN A 187 2.79 5.28 -6.78
CA ASN A 187 2.85 4.44 -7.98
C ASN A 187 2.87 2.94 -7.67
N ARG A 188 3.57 2.52 -6.61
CA ARG A 188 3.61 1.12 -6.18
C ARG A 188 2.26 0.65 -5.64
N VAL A 189 1.57 1.48 -4.85
CA VAL A 189 0.19 1.20 -4.40
C VAL A 189 -0.76 1.04 -5.60
N PHE A 190 -0.68 1.93 -6.60
CA PHE A 190 -1.47 1.82 -7.83
C PHE A 190 -1.11 0.59 -8.66
N LYS A 191 0.18 0.23 -8.73
CA LYS A 191 0.63 -1.00 -9.41
C LYS A 191 0.03 -2.23 -8.73
N PHE A 192 0.01 -2.29 -7.40
CA PHE A 192 -0.63 -3.36 -6.65
C PHE A 192 -2.14 -3.45 -6.96
N ASN A 193 -2.88 -2.33 -6.91
CA ASN A 193 -4.31 -2.32 -7.27
C ASN A 193 -4.54 -2.82 -8.70
N LYS A 194 -3.71 -2.37 -9.66
CA LYS A 194 -3.77 -2.83 -11.05
C LYS A 194 -3.48 -4.33 -11.17
N THR A 195 -2.48 -4.84 -10.45
CA THR A 195 -2.15 -6.28 -10.42
C THR A 195 -3.32 -7.09 -9.89
N LEU A 196 -3.99 -6.66 -8.82
CA LEU A 196 -5.21 -7.32 -8.32
C LEU A 196 -6.29 -7.36 -9.41
N ARG A 197 -6.57 -6.23 -10.06
CA ARG A 197 -7.57 -6.17 -11.14
C ARG A 197 -7.25 -7.14 -12.28
N ILE A 198 -5.98 -7.24 -12.68
CA ILE A 198 -5.54 -8.17 -13.72
C ILE A 198 -5.70 -9.61 -13.24
N LEU A 199 -5.21 -9.94 -12.04
CA LEU A 199 -5.26 -11.30 -11.46
C LEU A 199 -6.68 -11.88 -11.41
N PHE A 200 -7.66 -11.02 -11.16
CA PHE A 200 -9.08 -11.39 -11.07
C PHE A 200 -9.89 -11.06 -12.34
N HIS A 201 -9.23 -10.71 -13.44
CA HIS A 201 -9.93 -10.46 -14.70
C HIS A 201 -10.22 -11.79 -15.42
N GLU A 202 -11.46 -11.99 -15.88
CA GLU A 202 -11.91 -13.24 -16.52
C GLU A 202 -11.06 -13.63 -17.73
N LYS A 203 -10.62 -12.65 -18.52
CA LYS A 203 -9.79 -12.88 -19.71
C LYS A 203 -8.33 -13.23 -19.42
N LEU A 204 -7.88 -13.24 -18.16
CA LEU A 204 -6.47 -13.54 -17.84
C LEU A 204 -6.08 -14.96 -18.26
N SER A 205 -7.00 -15.92 -18.18
CA SER A 205 -6.82 -17.31 -18.60
C SER A 205 -6.52 -17.47 -20.10
N ASN A 206 -6.79 -16.43 -20.90
CA ASN A 206 -6.46 -16.42 -22.33
C ASN A 206 -4.97 -16.12 -22.58
N HIS A 207 -4.25 -15.66 -21.56
CA HIS A 207 -2.87 -15.17 -21.67
C HIS A 207 -1.89 -15.89 -20.75
N ILE A 208 -2.39 -16.41 -19.62
CA ILE A 208 -1.60 -17.13 -18.61
C ILE A 208 -2.32 -18.43 -18.32
N ASP A 209 -1.56 -19.51 -18.10
CA ASP A 209 -2.14 -20.80 -17.74
C ASP A 209 -2.91 -20.72 -16.42
N ASN A 210 -4.01 -21.47 -16.34
CA ASN A 210 -4.89 -21.45 -15.18
C ASN A 210 -4.18 -21.90 -13.90
N GLU A 211 -3.20 -22.80 -13.98
CA GLU A 211 -2.46 -23.28 -12.81
C GLU A 211 -1.67 -22.14 -12.16
N THR A 212 -0.95 -21.35 -12.96
CA THR A 212 -0.20 -20.16 -12.52
C THR A 212 -1.13 -19.11 -11.92
N ILE A 213 -2.28 -18.85 -12.56
CA ILE A 213 -3.28 -17.91 -12.02
C ILE A 213 -3.77 -18.38 -10.65
N GLN A 214 -4.11 -19.66 -10.51
CA GLN A 214 -4.58 -20.21 -9.24
C GLN A 214 -3.49 -20.22 -8.16
N LYS A 215 -2.24 -20.50 -8.51
CA LYS A 215 -1.09 -20.36 -7.58
C LYS A 215 -0.98 -18.93 -7.05
N GLY A 216 -1.08 -17.93 -7.92
CA GLY A 216 -1.05 -16.51 -7.53
C GLY A 216 -2.20 -16.14 -6.60
N LYS A 217 -3.43 -16.55 -6.93
CA LYS A 217 -4.61 -16.33 -6.08
C LYS A 217 -4.48 -17.00 -4.72
N LYS A 218 -4.03 -18.26 -4.68
CA LYS A 218 -3.84 -19.03 -3.45
C LYS A 218 -2.73 -18.44 -2.56
N LEU A 219 -1.63 -17.97 -3.15
CA LEU A 219 -0.57 -17.28 -2.40
C LEU A 219 -1.13 -16.02 -1.72
N LEU A 220 -1.85 -15.20 -2.48
CA LEU A 220 -2.50 -14.00 -1.95
C LEU A 220 -3.53 -14.35 -0.86
N GLU A 221 -4.27 -15.46 -1.04
CA GLU A 221 -5.24 -15.95 -0.08
C GLU A 221 -4.58 -16.36 1.23
N ASN A 222 -3.52 -17.16 1.17
CA ASN A 222 -2.77 -17.58 2.36
C ASN A 222 -2.19 -16.37 3.11
N ILE A 223 -1.63 -15.39 2.39
CA ILE A 223 -1.09 -14.17 3.01
C ILE A 223 -2.18 -13.42 3.79
N ILE A 224 -3.35 -13.22 3.17
CA ILE A 224 -4.42 -12.42 3.76
C ILE A 224 -5.18 -13.20 4.83
N ASN A 225 -5.64 -14.42 4.51
CA ASN A 225 -6.55 -15.18 5.36
C ASN A 225 -5.84 -15.86 6.53
N ASP A 226 -4.60 -16.30 6.34
CA ASP A 226 -3.83 -17.00 7.37
C ASP A 226 -2.79 -16.05 7.99
N GLY A 227 -2.01 -15.36 7.15
CA GLY A 227 -0.94 -14.47 7.58
C GLY A 227 -1.37 -13.23 8.33
N MET A 228 -2.48 -12.61 7.91
CA MET A 228 -2.96 -11.35 8.52
C MET A 228 -4.03 -11.55 9.59
N LYS A 229 -4.48 -12.78 9.84
CA LYS A 229 -5.61 -13.07 10.74
C LYS A 229 -5.34 -12.60 12.17
N GLU A 230 -4.14 -12.84 12.66
CA GLU A 230 -3.71 -12.46 14.01
C GLU A 230 -2.89 -11.17 14.03
N PHE A 231 -2.62 -10.58 12.85
CA PHE A 231 -1.83 -9.36 12.75
C PHE A 231 -2.56 -8.19 13.40
N SER A 232 -1.86 -7.46 14.26
CA SER A 232 -2.36 -6.29 14.96
C SER A 232 -1.73 -5.02 14.39
N PHE A 233 -2.55 -4.11 13.87
CA PHE A 233 -2.06 -2.83 13.35
C PHE A 233 -1.54 -1.91 14.47
N LYS A 234 -1.80 -2.22 15.74
CA LYS A 234 -1.21 -1.53 16.89
C LYS A 234 0.30 -1.71 16.96
N GLU A 235 0.84 -2.85 16.55
CA GLU A 235 2.29 -3.11 16.57
C GLU A 235 3.06 -2.16 15.64
N LEU A 236 2.41 -1.73 14.55
CA LEU A 236 2.92 -0.72 13.62
C LEU A 236 2.84 0.72 14.16
N SER A 237 2.06 0.96 15.22
CA SER A 237 1.78 2.30 15.74
C SER A 237 2.73 2.74 16.86
N ASN A 238 3.36 1.79 17.57
CA ASN A 238 4.21 2.03 18.75
C ASN A 238 5.57 2.71 18.46
N GLN A 239 5.81 3.16 17.22
CA GLN A 239 7.01 3.94 16.85
C GLN A 239 6.67 5.31 16.25
N LEU A 240 5.40 5.71 16.30
CA LEU A 240 4.89 7.00 15.79
C LEU A 240 4.63 8.04 16.90
N SER A 241 5.02 7.74 18.15
CA SER A 241 4.92 8.65 19.31
C SER A 241 6.27 9.28 19.62
#